data_AF-A0A351G8Y7-F1
#
_entry.id   AF-A0A351G8Y7-F1
#
_cell.length_a   1.000
_cell.length_b   1.000
_cell.length_c   1.000
_cell.angle_alpha   90.00
_cell.angle_beta   90.00
_cell.angle_gamma   90.00
#
_symmetry.space_group_name_H-M   'P 1'
#
loop_
_entity.id
_entity.type
_entity.pdbx_description
1 polymer ?
#
loop_
_entity_poly.entity_id
_entity_poly.type
_entity_poly.pdbx_seq_one_letter_code
_entity_poly.pdbx_strand_id
1 'polypeptide(L)'
;MGRLTDGAGEPLLEQEVILTNLETNREWRGKSYGSIFTVNGDPFYNENFAISDLPAGRYKVQIPYFGTMYQKFITVRPGAVAYFRYRGLSGFVDTYPRPTVPSNIQDFIQ
;
A
#
# COMPACT_ATOMS: atom_id res chain seq x y z
N MET A 1 -1.13 4.32 -2.23
CA MET A 1 -2.08 3.28 -1.76
C MET A 1 -1.31 2.15 -1.11
N GLY A 2 -1.97 1.31 -0.31
CA GLY A 2 -1.35 0.11 0.23
C GLY A 2 -2.36 -0.96 0.65
N ARG A 3 -1.93 -2.23 0.59
CA ARG A 3 -2.64 -3.37 1.16
C ARG A 3 -1.95 -3.82 2.44
N LEU A 4 -2.63 -3.62 3.55
CA LEU A 4 -2.19 -3.93 4.90
C LEU A 4 -3.02 -5.10 5.44
N THR A 5 -2.37 -6.22 5.70
CA THR A 5 -3.02 -7.41 6.25
C THR A 5 -2.31 -7.90 7.50
N ASP A 6 -2.97 -8.77 8.26
CA ASP A 6 -2.33 -9.56 9.31
C ASP A 6 -1.55 -10.76 8.72
N GLY A 7 -1.11 -11.67 9.60
CA GLY A 7 -0.44 -12.91 9.21
C GLY A 7 -1.34 -13.89 8.46
N ALA A 8 -2.65 -13.88 8.71
CA ALA A 8 -3.63 -14.74 8.02
C ALA A 8 -4.01 -14.20 6.63
N GLY A 9 -3.74 -12.91 6.36
CA GLY A 9 -4.12 -12.25 5.12
C GLY A 9 -5.38 -11.39 5.24
N GLU A 10 -5.93 -11.28 6.44
CA GLU A 10 -7.11 -10.45 6.72
C GLU A 10 -6.72 -8.97 6.76
N PRO A 11 -7.56 -8.06 6.23
CA PRO A 11 -7.29 -6.63 6.26
C PRO A 11 -7.12 -6.11 7.69
N LEU A 12 -6.04 -5.35 7.94
CA LEU A 12 -5.94 -4.58 9.18
C LEU A 12 -6.90 -3.40 9.10
N LEU A 13 -7.75 -3.24 10.12
CA LEU A 13 -8.74 -2.17 10.20
C LEU A 13 -8.19 -1.01 11.04
N GLU A 14 -8.49 0.22 10.61
CA GLU A 14 -8.07 1.47 11.27
C GLU A 14 -6.55 1.58 11.57
N GLN A 15 -5.73 0.80 10.88
CA GLN A 15 -4.29 0.73 11.08
C GLN A 15 -3.66 2.04 10.64
N GLU A 16 -2.95 2.69 11.56
CA GLU A 16 -2.22 3.92 11.27
C GLU A 16 -1.09 3.67 10.26
N VAL A 17 -0.97 4.57 9.30
CA VAL A 17 0.14 4.66 8.35
C VAL A 17 0.65 6.09 8.38
N ILE A 18 1.96 6.23 8.57
CA ILE A 18 2.65 7.51 8.65
C ILE A 18 3.55 7.63 7.42
N LEU A 19 3.45 8.74 6.69
CA LEU A 19 4.29 9.03 5.54
C LEU A 19 5.09 10.30 5.83
N THR A 20 6.42 10.19 5.83
CA THR A 20 7.32 11.32 6.01
C THR A 20 8.07 11.58 4.70
N ASN A 21 7.93 12.79 4.14
CA ASN A 21 8.75 13.22 3.01
C ASN A 21 10.20 13.44 3.47
N LEU A 22 11.16 12.80 2.81
CA LEU A 22 12.56 12.76 3.25
C LEU A 22 13.31 14.07 3.04
N GLU A 23 12.83 14.95 2.16
CA GLU A 23 13.48 16.22 1.84
C GLU A 23 12.98 17.34 2.74
N THR A 24 11.66 17.38 2.97
CA THR A 24 10.99 18.45 3.72
C THR A 24 10.70 18.09 5.17
N ASN A 25 10.85 16.81 5.55
CA ASN A 25 10.39 16.24 6.83
C ASN A 25 8.90 16.43 7.12
N ARG A 26 8.09 16.82 6.12
CA ARG A 26 6.64 16.94 6.27
C ARG A 26 6.01 15.55 6.44
N GLU A 27 5.05 15.47 7.35
CA GLU A 27 4.36 14.23 7.70
C GLU A 27 2.89 14.25 7.28
N TRP A 28 2.41 13.09 6.83
CA TRP A 28 1.01 12.80 6.60
C TRP A 28 0.65 11.52 7.34
N ARG A 29 -0.52 11.51 7.98
CA ARG A 29 -1.06 10.34 8.66
C ARG A 29 -2.39 9.96 8.04
N GLY A 30 -2.61 8.67 7.88
CA GLY A 30 -3.90 8.12 7.52
C GLY A 30 -4.13 6.79 8.21
N LYS A 31 -5.35 6.28 8.11
CA LYS A 31 -5.71 4.97 8.63
C LYS A 31 -6.18 4.08 7.49
N SER A 32 -5.94 2.78 7.60
CA SER A 32 -6.62 1.80 6.75
C SER A 32 -8.13 1.83 7.01
N TYR A 33 -8.90 1.29 6.07
CA TYR A 33 -10.37 1.30 6.13
C TYR A 33 -10.89 0.67 7.42
N GLY A 34 -11.95 1.25 7.98
CA GLY A 34 -12.51 0.84 9.28
C GLY A 34 -13.42 -0.39 9.23
N SER A 35 -13.70 -0.93 8.05
CA SER A 35 -14.55 -2.11 7.88
C SER A 35 -14.10 -2.97 6.70
N ILE A 36 -14.16 -4.29 6.87
CA ILE A 36 -13.96 -5.26 5.77
C ILE A 36 -14.99 -5.10 4.65
N PHE A 37 -16.15 -4.53 4.94
CA PHE A 37 -17.21 -4.26 3.97
C PHE A 37 -17.00 -2.95 3.22
N THR A 38 -15.87 -2.27 3.39
CA THR A 38 -15.57 -1.06 2.65
C THR A 38 -15.32 -1.44 1.18
N VAL A 39 -16.33 -1.22 0.33
CA VAL A 39 -16.44 -1.76 -1.05
C VAL A 39 -15.57 -1.00 -2.07
N ASN A 40 -14.79 -0.01 -1.65
CA ASN A 40 -14.12 0.94 -2.55
C ASN A 40 -12.65 0.61 -2.84
N GLY A 41 -12.18 -0.60 -2.57
CA GLY A 41 -10.84 -1.03 -2.97
C GLY A 41 -10.79 -1.36 -4.46
N ASP A 42 -9.75 -0.90 -5.16
CA ASP A 42 -9.48 -1.26 -6.55
C ASP A 42 -9.31 -2.80 -6.67
N PRO A 43 -9.99 -3.49 -7.60
CA PRO A 43 -9.90 -4.95 -7.70
C PRO A 43 -8.50 -5.49 -8.01
N PHE A 44 -7.66 -4.71 -8.68
CA PHE A 44 -6.29 -5.09 -9.04
C PHE A 44 -5.34 -4.95 -7.85
N TYR A 45 -5.44 -3.85 -7.10
CA TYR A 45 -4.57 -3.60 -5.94
C TYR A 45 -5.08 -4.22 -4.64
N ASN A 46 -6.40 -4.43 -4.57
CA ASN A 46 -7.16 -4.83 -3.40
C ASN A 46 -6.68 -4.04 -2.17
N GLU A 47 -6.55 -2.73 -2.28
CA GLU A 47 -6.05 -1.88 -1.22
C GLU A 47 -7.07 -1.71 -0.09
N ASN A 48 -6.57 -1.44 1.10
CA ASN A 48 -7.38 -0.99 2.23
C ASN A 48 -6.80 0.28 2.86
N PHE A 49 -5.91 0.98 2.14
CA PHE A 49 -5.34 2.25 2.54
C PHE A 49 -5.06 3.11 1.31
N ALA A 50 -5.57 4.34 1.32
CA ALA A 50 -5.31 5.34 0.29
C ALA A 50 -5.12 6.71 0.93
N ILE A 51 -4.18 7.48 0.38
CA ILE A 51 -3.93 8.87 0.74
C ILE A 51 -3.56 9.63 -0.54
N SER A 52 -4.13 10.82 -0.72
CA SER A 52 -3.94 11.70 -1.87
C SER A 52 -3.06 12.91 -1.51
N ASP A 53 -2.87 13.80 -2.48
CA ASP A 53 -2.27 15.12 -2.29
C ASP A 53 -0.85 15.11 -1.70
N LEU A 54 -0.12 14.03 -1.99
CA LEU A 54 1.31 13.92 -1.73
C LEU A 54 2.09 14.58 -2.86
N PRO A 55 2.98 15.55 -2.55
CA PRO A 55 3.98 16.02 -3.50
C PRO A 55 4.82 14.87 -4.06
N ALA A 56 5.35 15.03 -5.27
CA ALA A 56 6.35 14.11 -5.78
C ALA A 56 7.61 14.14 -4.89
N GLY A 57 8.23 12.98 -4.69
CA GLY A 57 9.42 12.88 -3.85
C GLY A 57 9.62 11.50 -3.24
N ARG A 58 10.64 11.40 -2.38
CA ARG A 58 10.95 10.18 -1.62
C ARG A 58 10.30 10.24 -0.25
N TYR A 59 9.65 9.15 0.12
CA TYR A 59 8.91 9.04 1.36
C TYR A 59 9.39 7.85 2.17
N LYS A 60 9.43 8.02 3.49
CA LYS A 60 9.48 6.93 4.46
C LYS A 60 8.04 6.61 4.88
N VAL A 61 7.59 5.39 4.61
CA VAL A 61 6.33 4.85 5.09
C VAL A 61 6.62 4.13 6.40
N GLN A 62 5.86 4.43 7.44
CA GLN A 62 5.96 3.81 8.74
C GLN A 62 4.62 3.23 9.19
N ILE A 63 4.66 2.03 9.76
CA ILE A 63 3.49 1.31 10.28
C ILE A 63 3.82 0.84 11.69
N PRO A 64 3.24 1.48 12.73
CA PRO A 64 3.32 0.97 14.09
C PRO A 64 2.43 -0.27 14.23
N TYR A 65 3.02 -1.41 14.62
CA TYR A 65 2.30 -2.67 14.77
C TYR A 65 2.90 -3.50 15.91
N PHE A 66 2.09 -3.84 16.91
CA PHE A 66 2.50 -4.60 18.09
C PHE A 66 3.82 -4.10 18.74
N GLY A 67 3.90 -2.79 18.99
CA GLY A 67 5.07 -2.16 19.62
C GLY A 67 6.31 -2.04 18.73
N THR A 68 6.25 -2.50 17.48
CA THR A 68 7.34 -2.36 16.50
C THR A 68 6.99 -1.32 15.45
N MET A 69 7.95 -0.47 15.11
CA MET A 69 7.82 0.50 14.02
C MET A 69 8.42 -0.08 12.73
N TYR A 70 7.58 -0.60 11.85
CA TYR A 70 8.04 -1.07 10.54
C TYR A 70 8.24 0.12 9.61
N GLN A 71 9.29 0.10 8.78
CA GLN A 71 9.57 1.17 7.82
C GLN A 71 9.94 0.68 6.42
N LYS A 72 9.54 1.43 5.39
CA LYS A 72 9.94 1.23 3.99
C LYS A 72 10.09 2.57 3.28
N PHE A 73 11.03 2.65 2.34
CA PHE A 73 11.16 3.81 1.46
C PHE A 73 10.39 3.59 0.16
N ILE A 74 9.63 4.61 -0.26
CA ILE A 74 8.93 4.63 -1.55
C ILE A 74 9.23 5.93 -2.30
N THR A 75 8.99 5.92 -3.61
CA THR A 75 9.05 7.13 -4.44
C THR A 75 7.66 7.42 -4.99
N VAL A 76 7.15 8.62 -4.75
CA VAL A 76 5.94 9.15 -5.36
C VAL A 76 6.36 9.94 -6.60
N ARG A 77 5.90 9.51 -7.77
CA ARG A 77 6.14 10.19 -9.05
C ARG A 77 4.87 10.93 -9.49
N PRO A 78 5.00 12.08 -10.18
CA PRO A 78 3.84 12.77 -10.75
C PRO A 78 3.02 11.83 -11.64
N GLY A 79 1.69 11.83 -11.47
CA GLY A 79 0.77 11.04 -12.28
C GLY A 79 0.85 9.51 -12.09
N ALA A 80 1.62 9.00 -11.13
CA ALA A 80 1.78 7.57 -10.91
C ALA A 80 1.29 7.15 -9.51
N VAL A 81 0.64 5.99 -9.44
CA VAL A 81 0.26 5.38 -8.16
C VAL A 81 1.48 4.73 -7.53
N ALA A 82 1.84 5.18 -6.33
CA ALA A 82 2.77 4.46 -5.47
C ALA A 82 2.00 3.43 -4.63
N TYR A 83 2.43 2.18 -4.68
CA TYR A 83 1.80 1.06 -3.97
C TYR A 83 2.81 0.30 -3.10
N PHE A 84 2.36 -0.17 -1.94
CA PHE A 84 3.12 -1.04 -1.05
C PHE A 84 2.22 -2.09 -0.42
N ARG A 85 2.84 -3.18 0.07
CA ARG A 85 2.17 -4.21 0.86
C ARG A 85 2.82 -4.36 2.21
N TYR A 86 2.00 -4.64 3.21
CA TYR A 86 2.40 -4.89 4.58
C TYR A 86 1.62 -6.09 5.12
N ARG A 87 2.30 -6.99 5.82
CA ARG A 87 1.73 -8.23 6.37
C ARG A 87 2.16 -8.42 7.83
N GLY A 88 1.42 -7.80 8.75
CA GLY A 88 1.59 -7.91 10.20
C GLY A 88 3.05 -8.01 10.65
N LEU A 89 3.37 -9.04 11.44
CA LEU A 89 4.73 -9.29 11.94
C LEU A 89 5.77 -9.63 10.85
N SER A 90 5.35 -9.99 9.63
CA SER A 90 6.28 -10.17 8.50
C SER A 90 6.76 -8.84 7.91
N GLY A 91 6.11 -7.72 8.25
CA GLY A 91 6.50 -6.41 7.77
C GLY A 91 6.12 -6.14 6.31
N PHE A 92 6.95 -5.36 5.62
CA PHE A 92 6.72 -5.02 4.22
C PHE A 92 7.02 -6.18 3.27
N VAL A 93 6.22 -6.31 2.22
CA VAL A 93 6.35 -7.39 1.21
C VAL A 93 6.53 -6.78 -0.18
N ASP A 94 7.49 -7.31 -0.95
CA ASP A 94 7.82 -6.86 -2.31
C ASP A 94 7.13 -7.66 -3.44
N THR A 95 6.02 -8.34 -3.11
CA THR A 95 5.21 -9.05 -4.11
C THR A 95 4.06 -8.18 -4.57
N TYR A 96 4.12 -7.72 -5.81
CA TYR A 96 3.13 -6.82 -6.40
C TYR A 96 2.08 -7.60 -7.21
N PRO A 97 0.81 -7.14 -7.28
CA PRO A 97 -0.16 -7.71 -8.21
C PRO A 97 0.39 -7.60 -9.63
N ARG A 98 0.27 -8.69 -10.39
CA ARG A 98 0.69 -8.75 -11.80
C ARG A 98 -0.56 -8.70 -12.67
N PRO A 99 -0.57 -7.93 -13.77
CA PRO A 99 -1.67 -7.98 -14.73
C PRO A 99 -1.86 -9.41 -15.19
N THR A 100 -3.08 -9.95 -15.03
CA THR A 100 -3.47 -11.18 -15.70
C THR A 100 -3.72 -10.82 -17.15
N VAL A 101 -2.89 -11.34 -18.06
CA VAL A 101 -3.18 -11.27 -19.49
C VAL A 101 -4.37 -12.18 -19.75
N PRO A 102 -5.48 -11.68 -20.32
CA PRO A 102 -6.61 -12.52 -20.71
C PRO A 102 -6.13 -13.69 -21.57
N SER A 103 -6.61 -14.90 -21.28
CA SER A 103 -6.15 -16.13 -21.94
C SER A 103 -6.30 -16.07 -23.46
N ASN A 104 -7.35 -15.40 -23.94
CA ASN A 104 -7.65 -15.20 -25.36
C ASN A 104 -6.69 -14.28 -26.11
N ILE A 105 -5.74 -13.63 -25.42
CA ILE A 105 -4.68 -12.81 -26.04
C ILE A 105 -3.35 -13.59 -26.12
N GLN A 106 -3.16 -14.63 -25.30
CA GLN A 106 -1.93 -15.44 -25.35
C GLN A 106 -1.81 -16.27 -26.63
N ASP A 107 -2.95 -16.64 -27.23
CA ASP A 107 -3.00 -17.39 -28.49
C ASP A 107 -2.54 -16.58 -29.72
N PHE A 108 -2.38 -15.25 -29.60
CA PHE A 108 -1.95 -14.36 -30.68
C PHE A 108 -0.47 -13.94 -30.60
N ILE A 109 0.31 -14.48 -29.65
CA ILE A 109 1.74 -14.16 -29.44
C ILE A 109 2.63 -15.42 -29.60
N GLN A 110 2.21 -16.37 -30.44
CA GLN A 110 3.08 -17.45 -30.96
C GLN A 110 3.28 -17.28 -32.47
#